data_AF-A0A0Q7EKZ0-F1
#
_entry.id   AF-A0A0Q7EKZ0-F1
#
_cell.length_a   1.000
_cell.length_b   1.000
_cell.length_c   1.000
_cell.angle_alpha   90.00
_cell.angle_beta   90.00
_cell.angle_gamma   90.00
#
_symmetry.space_group_name_H-M   'P 1'
#
loop_
_entity.id
_entity.type
_entity.pdbx_description
1 polymer ?
#
loop_
_entity_poly.entity_id
_entity_poly.type
_entity_poly.pdbx_seq_one_letter_code
_entity_poly.pdbx_strand_id
1 'polypeptide(L)'
;MTWKTGLLGLMLAAAAFDASAQSRDTRLMISEPVQGYAFYNRPGASLDEHDEAYRDCFVATNIRPNGSAPSQGLAFAVIWGGVLQAIGASAAENCMIAKGWRVFQLPEEEGRALSRLSDEEFTTRFAPMVGAATPPGLMARQWDNQAAHPARYHTPSRPRAPSRHQLSVRSFGLKNFPLQLRTYDEAAGAPLTGKRGVALDRIGAPAAGNAIIIVRAVGRHMSFARTPETGGNAVFFISGNREGAWQAFEVPAGRWRISGTGWVNHCLGSAAFDVAPGEVVYAGTFDLVGETLGPVLNAADVPGRLTADLAGRLRVAAYQNGSTVPCAYGSGIYPLEIPGAPFEPGYRWGSRAVLATPAP
;
A
#
# COMPACT_ATOMS: atom_id res chain seq x y z
N MET A 1 82.62 -2.45 -0.34
CA MET A 1 81.85 -1.73 0.71
C MET A 1 80.38 -1.96 0.42
N THR A 2 79.72 -2.67 1.33
CA THR A 2 78.27 -2.81 1.44
C THR A 2 77.61 -1.43 1.51
N TRP A 3 76.33 -1.33 1.17
CA TRP A 3 75.26 -0.79 2.02
C TRP A 3 73.90 -1.06 1.34
N LYS A 4 72.98 -1.59 2.16
CA LYS A 4 71.58 -1.90 1.86
C LYS A 4 70.71 -0.70 2.24
N THR A 5 69.72 -0.39 1.41
CA THR A 5 68.49 0.37 1.74
C THR A 5 67.55 0.16 0.55
N GLY A 6 66.28 -0.19 0.64
CA GLY A 6 65.33 -0.29 1.73
C GLY A 6 63.95 -0.08 1.10
N LEU A 7 63.03 -1.03 1.28
CA LEU A 7 61.64 -1.01 0.81
C LEU A 7 60.90 0.28 1.20
N LEU A 8 59.99 0.75 0.34
CA LEU A 8 58.67 1.20 0.80
C LEU A 8 57.65 1.06 -0.35
N GLY A 9 56.97 -0.09 -0.39
CA GLY A 9 55.76 -0.27 -1.18
C GLY A 9 54.57 0.29 -0.42
N LEU A 10 53.90 1.29 -0.99
CA LEU A 10 52.62 1.77 -0.50
C LEU A 10 51.53 0.83 -1.03
N MET A 11 51.01 -0.07 -0.20
CA MET A 11 49.75 -0.75 -0.49
C MET A 11 48.60 0.21 -0.17
N LEU A 12 47.90 0.69 -1.20
CA LEU A 12 46.55 1.23 -1.03
C LEU A 12 45.63 0.07 -0.64
N ALA A 13 45.28 -0.03 0.63
CA ALA A 13 44.15 -0.83 1.08
C ALA A 13 42.87 -0.07 0.72
N ALA A 14 42.20 -0.47 -0.36
CA ALA A 14 40.82 -0.08 -0.62
C ALA A 14 39.95 -0.69 0.48
N ALA A 15 39.53 0.14 1.44
CA ALA A 15 38.48 -0.24 2.38
C ALA A 15 37.18 -0.36 1.60
N ALA A 16 36.85 -1.58 1.17
CA ALA A 16 35.50 -1.92 0.79
C ALA A 16 34.61 -1.68 2.01
N PHE A 17 33.77 -0.66 1.96
CA PHE A 17 32.68 -0.51 2.90
C PHE A 17 31.75 -1.71 2.71
N ASP A 18 31.85 -2.68 3.61
CA ASP A 18 30.85 -3.73 3.76
C ASP A 18 29.52 -3.08 4.13
N ALA A 19 28.70 -2.83 3.11
CA ALA A 19 27.31 -2.39 3.22
C ALA A 19 26.38 -3.52 3.67
N SER A 20 26.85 -4.41 4.55
CA SER A 20 26.10 -5.59 5.00
C SER A 20 26.11 -5.69 6.52
N ALA A 21 25.46 -4.73 7.16
CA ALA A 21 25.00 -4.85 8.54
C ALA A 21 23.49 -4.53 8.64
N GLN A 22 22.68 -5.08 7.73
CA GLN A 22 21.23 -5.22 7.92
C GLN A 22 20.95 -6.66 8.34
N SER A 23 20.97 -6.91 9.66
CA SER A 23 20.66 -8.22 10.21
C SER A 23 19.23 -8.25 10.76
N ARG A 24 18.49 -9.26 10.27
CA ARG A 24 17.38 -10.03 10.90
C ARG A 24 15.97 -9.48 10.71
N ASP A 25 15.22 -10.28 9.93
CA ASP A 25 13.89 -10.10 9.32
C ASP A 25 13.86 -9.08 8.18
N THR A 26 14.38 -9.48 7.01
CA THR A 26 14.38 -8.72 5.75
C THR A 26 12.98 -8.54 5.13
N ARG A 27 11.92 -8.97 5.80
CA ARG A 27 10.56 -8.78 5.33
C ARG A 27 10.09 -7.37 5.68
N LEU A 28 9.65 -6.67 4.65
CA LEU A 28 9.12 -5.33 4.76
C LEU A 28 7.83 -5.32 5.59
N MET A 29 7.75 -4.45 6.59
CA MET A 29 6.54 -4.25 7.39
C MET A 29 5.62 -3.23 6.70
N ILE A 30 4.77 -3.67 5.77
CA ILE A 30 3.92 -2.76 4.97
C ILE A 30 2.93 -1.94 5.81
N SER A 31 2.59 -2.41 7.01
CA SER A 31 1.70 -1.73 7.95
C SER A 31 2.41 -1.11 9.16
N GLU A 32 3.75 -0.97 9.12
CA GLU A 32 4.51 -0.14 10.07
C GLU A 32 5.19 1.02 9.33
N PRO A 33 5.18 2.23 9.92
CA PRO A 33 5.96 3.33 9.37
C PRO A 33 7.46 3.13 9.65
N VAL A 34 8.31 3.73 8.83
CA VAL A 34 9.76 3.78 9.09
C VAL A 34 10.02 4.51 10.42
N GLN A 35 10.87 3.91 11.24
CA GLN A 35 11.14 4.37 12.60
C GLN A 35 12.31 5.37 12.65
N GLY A 36 12.54 5.96 13.82
CA GLY A 36 13.69 6.87 14.06
C GLY A 36 13.51 8.26 13.43
N TYR A 37 14.61 8.80 12.90
CA TYR A 37 14.67 10.14 12.29
C TYR A 37 14.39 10.07 10.79
N ALA A 38 13.18 9.61 10.45
CA ALA A 38 12.74 9.45 9.08
C ALA A 38 12.05 10.71 8.53
N PHE A 39 12.15 10.91 7.21
CA PHE A 39 11.49 12.00 6.49
C PHE A 39 11.08 11.59 5.07
N TYR A 40 10.09 12.30 4.53
CA TYR A 40 9.67 12.17 3.15
C TYR A 40 10.45 13.12 2.25
N ASN A 41 10.85 12.61 1.10
CA ASN A 41 11.56 13.36 0.08
C ASN A 41 10.97 13.06 -1.30
N ARG A 42 10.89 14.09 -2.14
CA ARG A 42 10.57 13.97 -3.56
C ARG A 42 11.43 14.98 -4.33
N PRO A 43 12.28 14.56 -5.28
CA PRO A 43 13.12 15.47 -6.06
C PRO A 43 12.33 16.65 -6.63
N GLY A 44 12.85 17.86 -6.41
CA GLY A 44 12.24 19.11 -6.87
C GLY A 44 11.08 19.62 -6.02
N ALA A 45 10.62 18.86 -5.01
CA ALA A 45 9.49 19.29 -4.19
C ALA A 45 9.87 20.39 -3.18
N SER A 46 8.95 21.32 -2.94
CA SER A 46 9.08 22.30 -1.86
C SER A 46 8.61 21.71 -0.53
N LEU A 47 8.92 22.42 0.58
CA LEU A 47 8.37 22.06 1.88
C LEU A 47 6.84 22.22 1.94
N ASP A 48 6.28 23.22 1.24
CA ASP A 48 4.83 23.41 1.17
C ASP A 48 4.14 22.25 0.44
N GLU A 49 4.71 21.78 -0.68
CA GLU A 49 4.20 20.60 -1.39
C GLU A 49 4.26 19.33 -0.53
N HIS A 50 5.30 19.20 0.29
CA HIS A 50 5.42 18.12 1.26
C HIS A 50 4.29 18.17 2.30
N ASP A 51 4.07 19.34 2.90
CA ASP A 51 3.07 19.50 3.95
C ASP A 51 1.65 19.34 3.40
N GLU A 52 1.39 19.82 2.18
CA GLU A 52 0.12 19.59 1.47
C GLU A 52 -0.09 18.10 1.19
N ALA A 53 0.89 17.42 0.59
CA ALA A 53 0.78 16.00 0.29
C ALA A 53 0.59 15.15 1.55
N TYR A 54 1.28 15.50 2.64
CA TYR A 54 1.18 14.78 3.90
C TYR A 54 -0.17 15.00 4.58
N ARG A 55 -0.70 16.22 4.55
CA ARG A 55 -2.06 16.55 4.99
C ARG A 55 -3.11 15.73 4.25
N ASP A 56 -3.05 15.72 2.92
CA ASP A 56 -3.96 14.94 2.08
C ASP A 56 -3.92 13.46 2.44
N CYS A 57 -2.71 12.92 2.67
CA CYS A 57 -2.56 11.52 3.00
C CYS A 57 -3.19 11.18 4.34
N PHE A 58 -3.04 12.04 5.36
CA PHE A 58 -3.76 11.87 6.62
C PHE A 58 -5.28 11.92 6.45
N VAL A 59 -5.80 12.84 5.65
CA VAL A 59 -7.25 12.89 5.34
C VAL A 59 -7.70 11.58 4.68
N ALA A 60 -6.91 11.04 3.75
CA ALA A 60 -7.21 9.78 3.08
C ALA A 60 -7.21 8.56 4.04
N THR A 61 -6.37 8.56 5.09
CA THR A 61 -6.29 7.45 6.06
C THR A 61 -7.49 7.32 6.99
N ASN A 62 -8.30 8.39 7.12
CA ASN A 62 -9.53 8.40 7.91
C ASN A 62 -9.34 7.99 9.40
N ILE A 63 -8.22 8.38 10.02
CA ILE A 63 -7.90 8.04 11.43
C ILE A 63 -8.85 8.78 12.39
N ARG A 64 -9.39 8.06 13.39
CA ARG A 64 -10.04 8.67 14.56
C ARG A 64 -9.04 8.85 15.71
N PRO A 65 -8.96 10.03 16.33
CA PRO A 65 -8.52 10.14 17.71
C PRO A 65 -9.52 9.38 18.59
N ASN A 66 -9.02 8.54 19.48
CA ASN A 66 -9.84 8.10 20.61
C ASN A 66 -10.14 9.32 21.49
N GLY A 67 -11.37 9.41 22.00
CA GLY A 67 -11.95 10.60 22.63
C GLY A 67 -11.11 11.27 23.73
N SER A 68 -11.37 12.56 23.91
CA SER A 68 -10.85 13.47 24.95
C SER A 68 -9.32 13.65 25.00
N ALA A 69 -8.72 14.24 23.97
CA ALA A 69 -7.45 14.93 24.15
C ALA A 69 -7.68 16.45 24.04
N PRO A 70 -7.16 17.28 24.97
CA PRO A 70 -7.21 18.72 24.84
C PRO A 70 -6.54 19.14 23.52
N SER A 71 -6.87 20.31 22.99
CA SER A 71 -6.53 20.77 21.62
C SER A 71 -5.04 20.77 21.26
N GLN A 72 -4.11 20.62 22.21
CA GLN A 72 -2.67 20.40 21.98
C GLN A 72 -2.22 18.93 22.03
N GLY A 73 -3.08 18.02 22.51
CA GLY A 73 -2.83 16.59 22.71
C GLY A 73 -3.51 15.66 21.70
N LEU A 74 -4.40 16.14 20.83
CA LEU A 74 -5.12 15.27 19.87
C LEU A 74 -4.20 14.79 18.75
N ALA A 75 -3.41 15.66 18.14
CA ALA A 75 -2.45 15.25 17.11
C ALA A 75 -1.33 14.38 17.70
N PHE A 76 -0.91 14.62 18.95
CA PHE A 76 0.00 13.74 19.67
C PHE A 76 -0.63 12.36 19.93
N ALA A 77 -1.89 12.31 20.38
CA ALA A 77 -2.64 11.08 20.61
C ALA A 77 -3.06 10.35 19.32
N VAL A 78 -3.09 11.03 18.16
CA VAL A 78 -3.41 10.47 16.83
C VAL A 78 -2.18 9.89 16.14
N ILE A 79 -0.99 10.44 16.38
CA ILE A 79 0.25 9.96 15.76
C ILE A 79 1.00 8.99 16.68
N TRP A 80 0.96 9.19 18.01
CA TRP A 80 1.83 8.48 18.96
C TRP A 80 1.08 7.61 20.00
N GLY A 81 -0.26 7.53 19.93
CA GLY A 81 -1.13 7.08 21.02
C GLY A 81 -1.63 5.61 21.01
N GLY A 82 -0.97 4.67 20.33
CA GLY A 82 -1.35 3.25 20.34
C GLY A 82 -1.40 2.56 18.97
N VAL A 83 -2.01 1.37 18.91
CA VAL A 83 -2.04 0.51 17.71
C VAL A 83 -2.82 1.13 16.54
N LEU A 84 -3.93 1.82 16.81
CA LEU A 84 -4.76 2.45 15.76
C LEU A 84 -4.03 3.62 15.10
N GLN A 85 -3.21 4.33 15.88
CA GLN A 85 -2.36 5.43 15.43
C GLN A 85 -1.19 4.93 14.59
N ALA A 86 -0.61 3.79 14.96
CA ALA A 86 0.41 3.12 14.16
C ALA A 86 -0.11 2.71 12.78
N ILE A 87 -1.34 2.19 12.72
CA ILE A 87 -2.04 1.89 11.46
C ILE A 87 -2.25 3.17 10.65
N GLY A 88 -2.66 4.25 11.31
CA GLY A 88 -2.82 5.55 10.68
C GLY A 88 -1.55 6.13 10.08
N ALA A 89 -0.46 6.09 10.83
CA ALA A 89 0.84 6.60 10.38
C ALA A 89 1.42 5.76 9.23
N SER A 90 1.31 4.43 9.30
CA SER A 90 1.73 3.57 8.18
C SER A 90 0.85 3.79 6.95
N ALA A 91 -0.46 3.99 7.14
CA ALA A 91 -1.36 4.36 6.07
C ALA A 91 -0.98 5.70 5.41
N ALA A 92 -0.58 6.70 6.20
CA ALA A 92 -0.15 7.99 5.67
C ALA A 92 1.18 7.86 4.91
N GLU A 93 2.14 7.11 5.46
CA GLU A 93 3.40 6.78 4.78
C GLU A 93 3.16 6.04 3.45
N ASN A 94 2.28 5.04 3.43
CA ASN A 94 1.94 4.28 2.23
C ASN A 94 1.26 5.16 1.18
N CYS A 95 0.41 6.11 1.59
CA CYS A 95 -0.16 7.13 0.70
C CYS A 95 0.92 8.05 0.13
N MET A 96 1.86 8.52 0.95
CA MET A 96 2.99 9.36 0.49
C MET A 96 3.81 8.60 -0.55
N ILE A 97 4.15 7.34 -0.26
CA ILE A 97 4.89 6.48 -1.19
C ILE A 97 4.12 6.28 -2.50
N ALA A 98 2.81 6.03 -2.43
CA ALA A 98 1.96 5.93 -3.62
C ALA A 98 1.91 7.23 -4.42
N LYS A 99 2.03 8.40 -3.78
CA LYS A 99 2.13 9.70 -4.44
C LYS A 99 3.55 10.01 -4.97
N GLY A 100 4.48 9.06 -4.93
CA GLY A 100 5.84 9.19 -5.45
C GLY A 100 6.86 9.75 -4.46
N TRP A 101 6.51 9.89 -3.18
CA TRP A 101 7.46 10.26 -2.15
C TRP A 101 8.34 9.07 -1.75
N ARG A 102 9.59 9.35 -1.40
CA ARG A 102 10.56 8.40 -0.85
C ARG A 102 10.67 8.62 0.65
N VAL A 103 10.98 7.58 1.40
CA VAL A 103 11.25 7.67 2.83
C VAL A 103 12.75 7.52 3.04
N PHE A 104 13.38 8.54 3.61
CA PHE A 104 14.79 8.52 4.01
C PHE A 104 14.90 8.49 5.54
N GLN A 105 15.97 7.89 6.05
CA GLN A 105 16.28 7.83 7.46
C GLN A 105 17.68 8.39 7.71
N LEU A 106 17.78 9.40 8.57
CA LEU A 106 19.07 9.95 8.98
C LEU A 106 19.77 9.04 10.00
N PRO A 107 21.12 9.07 10.04
CA PRO A 107 21.87 8.55 11.18
C PRO A 107 21.38 9.15 12.50
N GLU A 108 21.43 8.38 13.57
CA GLU A 108 20.83 8.76 14.85
C GLU A 108 21.40 10.08 15.41
N GLU A 109 22.71 10.28 15.29
CA GLU A 109 23.39 11.49 15.75
C GLU A 109 22.90 12.73 14.98
N GLU A 110 22.93 12.67 13.64
CA GLU A 110 22.49 13.76 12.77
C GLU A 110 21.01 14.09 12.96
N GLY A 111 20.16 13.06 12.97
CA GLY A 111 18.73 13.21 13.18
C GLY A 111 18.42 13.80 14.56
N ARG A 112 19.12 13.38 15.60
CA ARG A 112 18.99 13.92 16.96
C ARG A 112 19.40 15.38 17.02
N ALA A 113 20.53 15.73 16.42
CA ALA A 113 21.00 17.12 16.35
C ALA A 113 19.96 18.00 15.64
N LEU A 114 19.50 17.56 14.46
CA LEU A 114 18.48 18.26 13.68
C LEU A 114 17.17 18.42 14.47
N SER A 115 16.71 17.37 15.16
CA SER A 115 15.47 17.34 15.95
C SER A 115 15.44 18.32 17.14
N ARG A 116 16.61 18.83 17.57
CA ARG A 116 16.75 19.71 18.74
C ARG A 116 16.92 21.19 18.39
N LEU A 117 17.06 21.51 17.11
CA LEU A 117 17.13 22.91 16.65
C LEU A 117 15.87 23.68 17.00
N SER A 118 15.92 25.02 16.98
CA SER A 118 14.69 25.83 16.98
C SER A 118 13.84 25.56 15.73
N ASP A 119 12.57 26.00 15.73
CA ASP A 119 11.68 25.78 14.58
C ASP A 119 12.21 26.45 13.30
N GLU A 120 12.75 27.66 13.40
CA GLU A 120 13.34 28.41 12.27
C GLU A 120 14.59 27.72 11.73
N GLU A 121 15.52 27.33 12.62
CA GLU A 121 16.74 26.62 12.23
C GLU A 121 16.44 25.24 11.66
N PHE A 122 15.45 24.54 12.23
CA PHE A 122 15.00 23.25 11.72
C PHE A 122 14.45 23.39 10.30
N THR A 123 13.49 24.30 10.07
CA THR A 123 12.90 24.53 8.75
C THR A 123 13.98 24.89 7.73
N THR A 124 14.90 25.78 8.11
CA THR A 124 16.03 26.19 7.25
C THR A 124 16.91 25.02 6.83
N ARG A 125 17.19 24.08 7.73
CA ARG A 125 18.02 22.90 7.42
C ARG A 125 17.24 21.76 6.76
N PHE A 126 15.97 21.60 7.10
CA PHE A 126 15.14 20.50 6.65
C PHE A 126 14.55 20.73 5.26
N ALA A 127 14.10 21.95 4.94
CA ALA A 127 13.45 22.25 3.67
C ALA A 127 14.30 21.85 2.44
N PRO A 128 15.62 22.10 2.38
CA PRO A 128 16.44 21.63 1.25
C PRO A 128 16.47 20.10 1.09
N MET A 129 16.31 19.35 2.18
CA MET A 129 16.32 17.88 2.14
C MET A 129 15.05 17.31 1.51
N VAL A 130 13.91 18.01 1.62
CA VAL A 130 12.61 17.55 1.09
C VAL A 130 12.65 17.44 -0.45
N GLY A 131 13.27 18.43 -1.10
CA GLY A 131 13.37 18.52 -2.56
C GLY A 131 14.66 17.98 -3.17
N ALA A 132 15.64 17.55 -2.36
CA ALA A 132 16.93 17.12 -2.88
C ALA A 132 16.82 15.86 -3.74
N ALA A 133 17.57 15.81 -4.85
CA ALA A 133 17.71 14.59 -5.66
C ALA A 133 18.36 13.45 -4.86
N THR A 134 19.39 13.79 -4.07
CA THR A 134 20.14 12.90 -3.18
C THR A 134 20.18 13.51 -1.77
N PRO A 135 19.11 13.38 -0.97
CA PRO A 135 19.11 13.89 0.40
C PRO A 135 20.04 13.05 1.29
N PRO A 136 20.50 13.58 2.45
CA PRO A 136 21.32 12.81 3.37
C PRO A 136 20.56 11.63 3.99
N GLY A 137 21.31 10.62 4.43
CA GLY A 137 20.78 9.40 5.05
C GLY A 137 20.56 8.24 4.08
N LEU A 138 19.86 7.21 4.56
CA LEU A 138 19.58 5.99 3.80
C LEU A 138 18.13 6.01 3.30
N MET A 139 17.92 5.65 2.03
CA MET A 139 16.58 5.45 1.50
C MET A 139 16.00 4.16 2.10
N ALA A 140 15.02 4.31 2.99
CA ALA A 140 14.39 3.22 3.71
C ALA A 140 13.24 2.59 2.91
N ARG A 141 12.45 3.41 2.19
CA ARG A 141 11.31 2.94 1.39
C ARG A 141 11.07 3.84 0.18
N GLN A 142 10.55 3.25 -0.89
CA GLN A 142 9.97 3.93 -2.04
C GLN A 142 8.87 3.05 -2.64
N TRP A 143 8.18 3.52 -3.67
CA TRP A 143 7.18 2.70 -4.34
C TRP A 143 7.83 1.56 -5.12
N ASP A 144 7.41 0.34 -4.82
CA ASP A 144 7.83 -0.92 -5.46
C ASP A 144 6.68 -1.93 -5.53
N ASN A 145 5.42 -1.47 -5.41
CA ASN A 145 4.22 -2.31 -5.48
C ASN A 145 4.23 -3.47 -4.47
N GLN A 146 4.53 -3.18 -3.20
CA GLN A 146 4.79 -4.16 -2.13
C GLN A 146 3.64 -5.14 -1.92
N ALA A 147 2.40 -4.64 -2.01
CA ALA A 147 1.21 -5.48 -1.90
C ALA A 147 1.14 -6.57 -2.99
N ALA A 148 1.82 -6.38 -4.12
CA ALA A 148 1.93 -7.38 -5.16
C ALA A 148 2.92 -8.51 -4.83
N HIS A 149 3.56 -8.52 -3.64
CA HIS A 149 4.58 -9.50 -3.29
C HIS A 149 4.33 -10.11 -1.90
N PRO A 150 3.32 -10.98 -1.72
CA PRO A 150 2.85 -11.44 -0.41
C PRO A 150 3.88 -12.25 0.39
N ALA A 151 4.87 -12.87 -0.26
CA ALA A 151 5.99 -13.51 0.42
C ALA A 151 6.99 -12.51 1.07
N ARG A 152 7.00 -11.26 0.59
CA ARG A 152 8.02 -10.24 0.92
C ARG A 152 7.59 -9.23 1.99
N TYR A 153 6.30 -9.17 2.31
CA TYR A 153 5.79 -8.26 3.32
C TYR A 153 5.09 -8.95 4.49
N HIS A 154 5.07 -8.24 5.61
CA HIS A 154 4.34 -8.62 6.82
C HIS A 154 3.41 -7.51 7.28
N THR A 155 2.31 -7.93 7.92
CA THR A 155 1.39 -7.06 8.65
C THR A 155 1.43 -7.46 10.12
N PRO A 156 2.23 -6.80 10.97
CA PRO A 156 2.28 -7.14 12.38
C PRO A 156 0.91 -6.98 13.03
N SER A 157 0.60 -7.86 13.98
CA SER A 157 -0.65 -7.79 14.77
C SER A 157 -0.69 -6.57 15.70
N ARG A 158 0.48 -6.00 16.01
CA ARG A 158 0.65 -4.79 16.82
C ARG A 158 1.69 -3.89 16.16
N PRO A 159 1.30 -3.12 15.13
CA PRO A 159 2.21 -2.18 14.49
C PRO A 159 2.73 -1.18 15.52
N ARG A 160 4.03 -0.88 15.45
CA ARG A 160 4.65 0.17 16.27
C ARG A 160 4.17 1.53 15.81
N ALA A 161 3.77 2.37 16.77
CA ALA A 161 3.58 3.79 16.48
C ALA A 161 4.88 4.35 15.88
N PRO A 162 4.80 5.37 15.02
CA PRO A 162 6.00 6.02 14.52
C PRO A 162 6.86 6.50 15.72
N SER A 163 8.13 6.79 15.47
CA SER A 163 8.99 7.43 16.48
C SER A 163 8.63 8.91 16.63
N ARG A 164 8.52 9.44 17.86
CA ARG A 164 8.35 10.90 18.15
C ARG A 164 9.40 11.80 17.50
N HIS A 165 10.43 11.20 16.92
CA HIS A 165 11.55 11.80 16.24
C HIS A 165 11.42 11.82 14.70
N GLN A 166 10.28 11.39 14.15
CA GLN A 166 9.99 11.48 12.72
C GLN A 166 9.97 12.96 12.29
N LEU A 167 10.86 13.31 11.35
CA LEU A 167 11.20 14.69 11.03
C LEU A 167 10.14 15.37 10.16
N SER A 168 9.46 14.64 9.27
CA SER A 168 8.34 15.18 8.48
C SER A 168 7.12 15.53 9.35
N VAL A 169 6.83 14.75 10.39
CA VAL A 169 5.79 15.04 11.38
C VAL A 169 6.16 16.27 12.19
N ARG A 170 7.44 16.40 12.56
CA ARG A 170 7.95 17.60 13.21
C ARG A 170 7.75 18.82 12.31
N SER A 171 8.16 18.73 11.04
CA SER A 171 8.07 19.81 10.07
C SER A 171 6.64 20.26 9.82
N PHE A 172 5.76 19.29 9.55
CA PHE A 172 4.36 19.54 9.29
C PHE A 172 3.69 20.32 10.43
N GLY A 173 4.11 20.06 11.68
CA GLY A 173 3.59 20.73 12.86
C GLY A 173 2.16 20.30 13.18
N LEU A 174 1.89 19.98 14.45
CA LEU A 174 0.57 19.50 14.89
C LEU A 174 -0.57 20.52 14.66
N LYS A 175 -0.24 21.79 14.39
CA LYS A 175 -1.20 22.87 14.10
C LYS A 175 -1.85 22.76 12.72
N ASN A 176 -1.18 22.09 11.78
CA ASN A 176 -1.66 21.90 10.41
C ASN A 176 -2.49 20.61 10.25
N PHE A 177 -2.67 19.86 11.32
CA PHE A 177 -3.40 18.60 11.29
C PHE A 177 -4.88 18.85 10.98
N PRO A 178 -5.42 18.29 9.89
CA PRO A 178 -6.83 18.44 9.58
C PRO A 178 -7.61 17.63 10.62
N LEU A 179 -8.22 18.33 11.57
CA LEU A 179 -9.10 17.76 12.59
C LEU A 179 -10.46 17.33 12.03
N GLN A 180 -10.64 17.37 10.70
CA GLN A 180 -11.88 16.93 10.08
C GLN A 180 -11.97 15.40 10.11
N LEU A 181 -12.55 14.92 11.20
CA LEU A 181 -12.93 13.53 11.37
C LEU A 181 -14.17 13.30 10.51
N ARG A 182 -14.12 12.32 9.61
CA ARG A 182 -15.36 11.74 9.10
C ARG A 182 -16.07 11.08 10.28
N THR A 183 -17.38 11.23 10.30
CA THR A 183 -18.24 10.44 11.20
C THR A 183 -18.04 8.94 10.89
N TYR A 184 -18.34 8.09 11.87
CA TYR A 184 -18.29 6.64 11.64
C TYR A 184 -19.16 6.24 10.45
N ASP A 185 -20.31 6.88 10.26
CA ASP A 185 -21.23 6.57 9.17
C ASP A 185 -20.65 6.98 7.79
N GLU A 186 -19.98 8.13 7.72
CA GLU A 186 -19.26 8.57 6.52
C GLU A 186 -18.02 7.70 6.21
N ALA A 187 -17.39 7.15 7.24
CA ALA A 187 -16.20 6.29 7.14
C ALA A 187 -16.53 4.82 6.85
N ALA A 188 -17.61 4.31 7.43
CA ALA A 188 -18.06 2.93 7.27
C ALA A 188 -18.71 2.69 5.91
N GLY A 189 -19.27 3.76 5.29
CA GLY A 189 -20.00 3.65 4.04
C GLY A 189 -21.28 2.83 4.20
N ALA A 190 -21.93 2.51 3.08
CA ALA A 190 -23.11 1.66 3.10
C ALA A 190 -22.74 0.24 3.60
N PRO A 191 -23.62 -0.45 4.35
CA PRO A 191 -23.40 -1.82 4.77
C PRO A 191 -23.07 -2.73 3.58
N LEU A 192 -22.00 -3.52 3.72
CA LEU A 192 -21.61 -4.48 2.70
C LEU A 192 -22.49 -5.73 2.78
N THR A 193 -23.00 -6.15 1.62
CA THR A 193 -23.72 -7.39 1.38
C THR A 193 -22.74 -8.45 0.90
N GLY A 194 -22.42 -9.40 1.77
CA GLY A 194 -21.54 -10.53 1.45
C GLY A 194 -22.16 -11.49 0.43
N LYS A 195 -21.37 -11.93 -0.55
CA LYS A 195 -21.72 -13.01 -1.48
C LYS A 195 -20.95 -14.27 -1.11
N ARG A 196 -21.68 -15.38 -0.97
CA ARG A 196 -21.12 -16.67 -0.59
C ARG A 196 -20.61 -17.40 -1.84
N GLY A 197 -19.38 -17.86 -1.78
CA GLY A 197 -18.82 -18.73 -2.82
C GLY A 197 -19.45 -20.11 -2.79
N VAL A 198 -19.63 -20.70 -3.97
CA VAL A 198 -20.06 -22.08 -4.16
C VAL A 198 -19.05 -22.84 -5.02
N ALA A 199 -19.12 -24.17 -4.98
CA ALA A 199 -18.35 -25.02 -5.89
C ALA A 199 -18.82 -24.84 -7.35
N LEU A 200 -17.89 -25.01 -8.30
CA LEU A 200 -18.15 -24.78 -9.73
C LEU A 200 -19.22 -25.71 -10.32
N ASP A 201 -19.35 -26.93 -9.80
CA ASP A 201 -20.36 -27.90 -10.19
C ASP A 201 -21.76 -27.62 -9.60
N ARG A 202 -21.84 -26.64 -8.69
CA ARG A 202 -23.08 -26.24 -8.00
C ARG A 202 -23.58 -24.86 -8.41
N ILE A 203 -22.83 -24.11 -9.23
CA ILE A 203 -23.26 -22.80 -9.70
C ILE A 203 -24.24 -22.97 -10.86
N GLY A 204 -25.42 -22.37 -10.72
CA GLY A 204 -26.44 -22.32 -11.77
C GLY A 204 -26.25 -21.12 -12.70
N ALA A 205 -27.20 -20.91 -13.62
CA ALA A 205 -27.24 -19.67 -14.40
C ALA A 205 -27.47 -18.45 -13.47
N PRO A 206 -26.85 -17.29 -13.75
CA PRO A 206 -27.05 -16.10 -12.94
C PRO A 206 -28.49 -15.59 -13.09
N ALA A 207 -29.06 -15.03 -12.02
CA ALA A 207 -30.32 -14.31 -12.07
C ALA A 207 -30.22 -13.06 -12.97
N ALA A 208 -31.37 -12.51 -13.37
CA ALA A 208 -31.43 -11.29 -14.15
C ALA A 208 -30.67 -10.14 -13.46
N GLY A 209 -29.80 -9.45 -14.20
CA GLY A 209 -28.94 -8.38 -13.68
C GLY A 209 -27.68 -8.86 -12.94
N ASN A 210 -27.52 -10.16 -12.72
CA ASN A 210 -26.33 -10.75 -12.11
C ASN A 210 -25.37 -11.33 -13.15
N ALA A 211 -24.15 -11.59 -12.71
CA ALA A 211 -23.07 -12.27 -13.42
C ALA A 211 -22.47 -13.33 -12.49
N ILE A 212 -21.61 -14.19 -13.04
CA ILE A 212 -20.82 -15.15 -12.27
C ILE A 212 -19.35 -14.75 -12.33
N ILE A 213 -18.71 -14.65 -11.17
CA ILE A 213 -17.25 -14.52 -11.07
C ILE A 213 -16.67 -15.83 -10.54
N ILE A 214 -15.68 -16.35 -11.25
CA ILE A 214 -14.92 -17.54 -10.87
C ILE A 214 -13.53 -17.09 -10.45
N VAL A 215 -13.07 -17.58 -9.31
CA VAL A 215 -11.74 -17.30 -8.79
C VAL A 215 -11.12 -18.59 -8.28
N ARG A 216 -9.81 -18.72 -8.45
CA ARG A 216 -9.00 -19.67 -7.69
C ARG A 216 -8.04 -18.90 -6.78
N ALA A 217 -7.91 -19.32 -5.53
CA ALA A 217 -6.89 -18.75 -4.64
C ALA A 217 -6.12 -19.85 -3.93
N VAL A 218 -4.81 -19.64 -3.75
CA VAL A 218 -3.93 -20.44 -2.89
C VAL A 218 -3.57 -19.59 -1.67
N GLY A 219 -3.63 -20.18 -0.47
CA GLY A 219 -3.18 -19.51 0.74
C GLY A 219 -4.21 -18.57 1.38
N ARG A 220 -3.77 -17.34 1.74
CA ARG A 220 -4.49 -16.43 2.64
C ARG A 220 -5.81 -15.89 2.06
N HIS A 221 -6.34 -14.85 2.69
CA HIS A 221 -7.61 -14.25 2.35
C HIS A 221 -7.44 -13.05 1.40
N MET A 222 -8.28 -12.99 0.37
CA MET A 222 -8.45 -11.85 -0.52
C MET A 222 -9.93 -11.47 -0.57
N SER A 223 -10.21 -10.18 -0.71
CA SER A 223 -11.56 -9.65 -0.89
C SER A 223 -11.70 -8.92 -2.21
N PHE A 224 -12.90 -9.00 -2.78
CA PHE A 224 -13.33 -8.20 -3.92
C PHE A 224 -14.57 -7.41 -3.54
N ALA A 225 -14.61 -6.15 -3.94
CA ALA A 225 -15.76 -5.28 -3.71
C ALA A 225 -16.23 -4.67 -5.03
N ARG A 226 -17.55 -4.49 -5.14
CA ARG A 226 -18.16 -3.74 -6.24
C ARG A 226 -17.94 -2.25 -6.02
N THR A 227 -17.61 -1.51 -7.07
CA THR A 227 -17.27 -0.08 -6.92
C THR A 227 -18.52 0.77 -6.66
N PRO A 228 -18.40 1.92 -5.96
CA PRO A 228 -19.53 2.80 -5.66
C PRO A 228 -20.33 3.23 -6.89
N GLU A 229 -19.64 3.51 -8.00
CA GLU A 229 -20.23 4.02 -9.25
C GLU A 229 -21.18 3.01 -9.88
N THR A 230 -20.98 1.72 -9.59
CA THR A 230 -21.87 0.67 -10.06
C THR A 230 -22.90 0.25 -9.00
N GLY A 231 -22.78 0.70 -7.74
CA GLY A 231 -23.75 0.47 -6.65
C GLY A 231 -23.14 -0.06 -5.35
N GLY A 232 -21.81 -0.25 -5.29
CA GLY A 232 -20.97 -0.07 -4.09
C GLY A 232 -21.09 -1.01 -2.90
N ASN A 233 -22.14 -1.80 -2.77
CA ASN A 233 -22.44 -2.49 -1.51
C ASN A 233 -22.24 -4.00 -1.54
N ALA A 234 -21.67 -4.57 -2.61
CA ALA A 234 -21.48 -6.02 -2.72
C ALA A 234 -20.01 -6.38 -2.52
N VAL A 235 -19.74 -7.40 -1.70
CA VAL A 235 -18.39 -7.91 -1.42
C VAL A 235 -18.39 -9.43 -1.47
N PHE A 236 -17.29 -10.02 -1.91
CA PHE A 236 -17.03 -11.43 -1.69
C PHE A 236 -15.60 -11.66 -1.25
N PHE A 237 -15.40 -12.80 -0.62
CA PHE A 237 -14.16 -13.20 0.01
C PHE A 237 -13.73 -14.54 -0.55
N ILE A 238 -12.45 -14.68 -0.85
CA ILE A 238 -11.85 -15.95 -1.19
C ILE A 238 -10.70 -16.25 -0.25
N SER A 239 -10.60 -17.51 0.12
CA SER A 239 -9.45 -18.07 0.84
C SER A 239 -9.10 -19.40 0.20
N GLY A 240 -7.81 -19.64 0.06
CA GLY A 240 -7.27 -20.89 -0.46
C GLY A 240 -6.89 -21.85 0.66
N ASN A 241 -6.77 -23.13 0.32
CA ASN A 241 -5.89 -24.04 1.06
C ASN A 241 -4.53 -24.10 0.33
N ARG A 242 -3.63 -25.01 0.74
CA ARG A 242 -2.31 -25.19 0.09
C ARG A 242 -2.43 -25.68 -1.37
N GLU A 243 -3.51 -26.37 -1.69
CA GLU A 243 -3.78 -26.92 -3.03
C GLU A 243 -4.53 -25.93 -3.94
N GLY A 244 -4.96 -24.80 -3.39
CA GLY A 244 -5.84 -23.84 -4.01
C GLY A 244 -7.32 -24.25 -3.95
N ALA A 245 -8.18 -23.26 -3.74
CA ALA A 245 -9.63 -23.43 -3.72
C ALA A 245 -10.26 -22.71 -4.91
N TRP A 246 -11.09 -23.44 -5.66
CA TRP A 246 -11.96 -22.88 -6.69
C TRP A 246 -13.29 -22.44 -6.07
N GLN A 247 -13.71 -21.22 -6.36
CA GLN A 247 -15.03 -20.71 -5.94
C GLN A 247 -15.68 -19.93 -7.08
N ALA A 248 -16.98 -20.11 -7.22
CA ALA A 248 -17.84 -19.32 -8.09
C ALA A 248 -18.78 -18.46 -7.23
N PHE A 249 -19.02 -17.23 -7.66
CA PHE A 249 -19.85 -16.26 -6.96
C PHE A 249 -20.88 -15.72 -7.95
N GLU A 250 -22.17 -15.84 -7.62
CA GLU A 250 -23.20 -15.05 -8.29
C GLU A 250 -23.21 -13.65 -7.68
N VAL A 251 -23.02 -12.64 -8.51
CA VAL A 251 -22.84 -11.26 -8.08
C VAL A 251 -23.62 -10.29 -8.98
N PRO A 252 -24.02 -9.11 -8.49
CA PRO A 252 -24.55 -8.07 -9.36
C PRO A 252 -23.55 -7.68 -10.45
N ALA A 253 -24.03 -7.53 -11.69
CA ALA A 253 -23.22 -7.00 -12.79
C ALA A 253 -22.64 -5.63 -12.42
N GLY A 254 -21.45 -5.27 -12.89
CA GLY A 254 -20.82 -3.99 -12.62
C GLY A 254 -19.30 -4.10 -12.55
N ARG A 255 -18.68 -3.11 -11.93
CA ARG A 255 -17.22 -3.03 -11.79
C ARG A 255 -16.80 -3.60 -10.44
N TRP A 256 -15.85 -4.54 -10.48
CA TRP A 256 -15.33 -5.23 -9.32
C TRP A 256 -13.85 -4.97 -9.18
N ARG A 257 -13.39 -4.69 -7.95
CA ARG A 257 -11.98 -4.42 -7.66
C ARG A 257 -11.45 -5.37 -6.60
N ILE A 258 -10.15 -5.63 -6.61
CA ILE A 258 -9.46 -6.28 -5.49
C ILE A 258 -9.48 -5.30 -4.32
N SER A 259 -10.34 -5.52 -3.33
CA SER A 259 -10.54 -4.57 -2.23
C SER A 259 -9.51 -4.72 -1.12
N GLY A 260 -8.96 -5.91 -0.91
CA GLY A 260 -7.95 -6.13 0.11
C GLY A 260 -7.31 -7.51 0.10
N THR A 261 -6.15 -7.58 0.73
CA THR A 261 -5.34 -8.79 0.93
C THR A 261 -4.91 -8.89 2.39
N GLY A 262 -5.50 -9.84 3.11
CA GLY A 262 -5.37 -9.90 4.57
C GLY A 262 -5.82 -8.61 5.25
N TRP A 263 -4.87 -7.93 5.92
CA TRP A 263 -5.10 -6.67 6.65
C TRP A 263 -4.86 -5.40 5.83
N VAL A 264 -4.50 -5.54 4.54
CA VAL A 264 -4.22 -4.41 3.65
C VAL A 264 -5.44 -4.13 2.76
N ASN A 265 -5.93 -2.90 2.79
CA ASN A 265 -6.97 -2.38 1.92
C ASN A 265 -6.36 -1.62 0.73
N HIS A 266 -6.87 -1.87 -0.47
CA HIS A 266 -6.34 -1.29 -1.71
C HIS A 266 -7.14 -0.07 -2.19
N CYS A 267 -7.62 0.76 -1.27
CA CYS A 267 -8.40 1.97 -1.56
C CYS A 267 -7.62 3.05 -2.33
N LEU A 268 -6.28 3.08 -2.20
CA LEU A 268 -5.40 4.04 -2.87
C LEU A 268 -5.18 3.77 -4.37
N GLY A 269 -5.87 2.77 -4.92
CA GLY A 269 -5.69 2.32 -6.30
C GLY A 269 -5.59 0.80 -6.30
N SER A 270 -6.55 0.15 -6.92
CA SER A 270 -6.62 -1.31 -7.01
C SER A 270 -6.90 -1.72 -8.45
N ALA A 271 -6.50 -2.94 -8.79
CA ALA A 271 -6.90 -3.54 -10.04
C ALA A 271 -8.40 -3.88 -10.02
N ALA A 272 -9.11 -3.48 -11.06
CA ALA A 272 -10.54 -3.67 -11.25
C ALA A 272 -10.88 -4.21 -12.63
N PHE A 273 -12.03 -4.87 -12.75
CA PHE A 273 -12.55 -5.43 -14.00
C PHE A 273 -14.07 -5.32 -14.02
N ASP A 274 -14.64 -5.33 -15.22
CA ASP A 274 -16.09 -5.23 -15.43
C ASP A 274 -16.70 -6.61 -15.69
N VAL A 275 -17.94 -6.79 -15.22
CA VAL A 275 -18.79 -7.94 -15.53
C VAL A 275 -20.20 -7.43 -15.90
N ALA A 276 -20.73 -7.86 -17.04
CA ALA A 276 -22.05 -7.51 -17.54
C ALA A 276 -23.10 -8.57 -17.14
N PRO A 277 -24.40 -8.24 -17.19
CA PRO A 277 -25.46 -9.20 -16.87
C PRO A 277 -25.35 -10.46 -17.73
N GLY A 278 -25.48 -11.63 -17.10
CA GLY A 278 -25.41 -12.93 -17.75
C GLY A 278 -24.01 -13.44 -18.05
N GLU A 279 -22.95 -12.67 -17.79
CA GLU A 279 -21.58 -13.11 -18.06
C GLU A 279 -21.05 -14.11 -17.04
N VAL A 280 -20.09 -14.92 -17.48
CA VAL A 280 -19.28 -15.81 -16.64
C VAL A 280 -17.82 -15.39 -16.81
N VAL A 281 -17.22 -14.85 -15.75
CA VAL A 281 -15.88 -14.25 -15.80
C VAL A 281 -14.93 -14.99 -14.87
N TYR A 282 -13.84 -15.49 -15.42
CA TYR A 282 -12.71 -15.99 -14.64
C TYR A 282 -11.78 -14.83 -14.28
N ALA A 283 -11.79 -14.44 -13.01
CA ALA A 283 -10.95 -13.38 -12.48
C ALA A 283 -9.50 -13.83 -12.22
N GLY A 284 -9.20 -15.12 -12.39
CA GLY A 284 -7.84 -15.65 -12.38
C GLY A 284 -7.53 -16.54 -11.18
N THR A 285 -6.32 -17.11 -11.22
CA THR A 285 -5.70 -17.80 -10.09
C THR A 285 -4.80 -16.82 -9.35
N PHE A 286 -4.98 -16.71 -8.04
CA PHE A 286 -4.15 -15.90 -7.16
C PHE A 286 -3.32 -16.78 -6.23
N ASP A 287 -2.01 -16.57 -6.22
CA ASP A 287 -1.14 -17.11 -5.17
C ASP A 287 -0.96 -16.05 -4.07
N LEU A 288 -1.65 -16.24 -2.95
CA LEU A 288 -1.69 -15.28 -1.84
C LEU A 288 -0.56 -15.53 -0.82
N VAL A 289 0.38 -16.43 -1.13
CA VAL A 289 1.57 -16.72 -0.33
C VAL A 289 2.86 -16.73 -1.15
N GLY A 290 2.76 -16.63 -2.48
CA GLY A 290 3.87 -16.65 -3.41
C GLY A 290 4.60 -15.32 -3.58
N GLU A 291 5.52 -15.31 -4.55
CA GLU A 291 6.38 -14.16 -4.83
C GLU A 291 5.65 -13.02 -5.54
N THR A 292 4.56 -13.28 -6.26
CA THR A 292 3.83 -12.25 -7.00
C THR A 292 2.33 -12.50 -6.93
N LEU A 293 1.61 -11.47 -6.50
CA LEU A 293 0.17 -11.38 -6.48
C LEU A 293 -0.27 -10.72 -7.80
N GLY A 294 -0.42 -11.56 -8.82
CA GLY A 294 -1.06 -11.21 -10.08
C GLY A 294 -1.94 -12.38 -10.52
N PRO A 295 -3.12 -12.12 -11.09
CA PRO A 295 -3.98 -13.20 -11.55
C PRO A 295 -3.30 -13.93 -12.71
N VAL A 296 -3.19 -15.24 -12.62
CA VAL A 296 -2.95 -16.08 -13.80
C VAL A 296 -4.27 -16.18 -14.56
N LEU A 297 -4.31 -15.62 -15.76
CA LEU A 297 -5.50 -15.50 -16.60
C LEU A 297 -5.44 -16.47 -17.78
N ASN A 298 -5.73 -17.73 -17.50
CA ASN A 298 -5.89 -18.75 -18.54
C ASN A 298 -7.24 -19.46 -18.37
N ALA A 299 -8.18 -19.24 -19.28
CA ALA A 299 -9.49 -19.87 -19.23
C ALA A 299 -9.42 -21.40 -19.29
N ALA A 300 -8.39 -21.96 -19.95
CA ALA A 300 -8.19 -23.41 -20.03
C ALA A 300 -7.85 -24.05 -18.67
N ASP A 301 -7.42 -23.26 -17.69
CA ASP A 301 -7.15 -23.75 -16.34
C ASP A 301 -8.45 -23.95 -15.53
N VAL A 302 -9.57 -23.36 -15.98
CA VAL A 302 -10.86 -23.53 -15.32
C VAL A 302 -11.30 -24.98 -15.49
N PRO A 303 -11.53 -25.73 -14.39
CA PRO A 303 -11.93 -27.12 -14.48
C PRO A 303 -13.22 -27.24 -15.29
N GLY A 304 -13.34 -28.28 -16.10
CA GLY A 304 -14.55 -28.62 -16.87
C GLY A 304 -15.74 -29.08 -16.01
N ARG A 305 -15.93 -28.44 -14.85
CA ARG A 305 -16.99 -28.69 -13.86
C ARG A 305 -18.19 -27.75 -14.03
N LEU A 306 -18.06 -26.72 -14.88
CA LEU A 306 -19.17 -25.86 -15.26
C LEU A 306 -20.14 -26.62 -16.17
N THR A 307 -21.42 -26.24 -16.15
CA THR A 307 -22.37 -26.71 -17.17
C THR A 307 -21.93 -26.21 -18.56
N ALA A 308 -22.32 -26.92 -19.62
CA ALA A 308 -21.93 -26.56 -21.00
C ALA A 308 -22.33 -25.12 -21.37
N ASP A 309 -23.50 -24.67 -20.92
CA ASP A 309 -24.00 -23.30 -21.12
C ASP A 309 -23.13 -22.23 -20.41
N LEU A 310 -22.70 -22.50 -19.17
CA LEU A 310 -21.80 -21.59 -18.45
C LEU A 310 -20.39 -21.59 -19.05
N ALA A 311 -19.90 -22.77 -19.42
CA ALA A 311 -18.59 -22.92 -20.05
C ALA A 311 -18.52 -22.17 -21.40
N GLY A 312 -19.60 -22.19 -22.20
CA GLY A 312 -19.69 -21.45 -23.46
C GLY A 312 -19.69 -19.93 -23.31
N ARG A 313 -19.97 -19.40 -22.11
CA ARG A 313 -19.98 -17.96 -21.79
C ARG A 313 -18.71 -17.51 -21.04
N LEU A 314 -17.80 -18.43 -20.75
CA LEU A 314 -16.62 -18.16 -19.95
C LEU A 314 -15.64 -17.24 -20.70
N ARG A 315 -15.29 -16.12 -20.08
CA ARG A 315 -14.15 -15.28 -20.49
C ARG A 315 -13.22 -14.99 -19.33
N VAL A 316 -11.99 -14.60 -19.62
CA VAL A 316 -11.07 -14.07 -18.58
C VAL A 316 -11.41 -12.61 -18.24
N ALA A 317 -11.09 -12.19 -17.02
CA ALA A 317 -11.19 -10.79 -16.63
C ALA A 317 -10.15 -9.93 -17.36
N ALA A 318 -10.55 -8.71 -17.72
CA ALA A 318 -9.67 -7.68 -18.25
C ALA A 318 -9.46 -6.61 -17.17
N TYR A 319 -8.28 -6.61 -16.55
CA TYR A 319 -7.98 -5.74 -15.43
C TYR A 319 -7.53 -4.35 -15.87
N GLN A 320 -7.87 -3.34 -15.05
CA GLN A 320 -7.37 -1.99 -15.12
C GLN A 320 -6.90 -1.57 -13.72
N ASN A 321 -5.70 -1.02 -13.60
CA ASN A 321 -5.14 -0.51 -12.36
C ASN A 321 -5.70 0.88 -12.02
N GLY A 322 -5.66 1.22 -10.73
CA GLY A 322 -5.92 2.60 -10.29
C GLY A 322 -7.35 2.89 -9.84
N SER A 323 -8.19 1.86 -9.65
CA SER A 323 -9.52 2.04 -9.06
C SER A 323 -9.40 2.50 -7.60
N THR A 324 -9.75 3.76 -7.34
CA THR A 324 -9.69 4.39 -6.02
C THR A 324 -11.06 4.45 -5.36
N VAL A 325 -11.12 4.27 -4.04
CA VAL A 325 -12.33 4.50 -3.25
C VAL A 325 -11.96 5.13 -1.90
N PRO A 326 -12.92 5.66 -1.12
CA PRO A 326 -12.65 6.04 0.26
C PRO A 326 -12.05 4.88 1.07
N CYS A 327 -11.01 5.16 1.84
CA CYS A 327 -10.34 4.15 2.66
C CYS A 327 -11.14 3.83 3.93
N ALA A 328 -11.25 2.53 4.22
CA ALA A 328 -11.87 2.03 5.44
C ALA A 328 -10.95 2.26 6.65
N TYR A 329 -11.55 2.69 7.76
CA TYR A 329 -10.83 2.89 9.02
C TYR A 329 -10.25 1.58 9.58
N GLY A 330 -9.11 1.67 10.26
CA GLY A 330 -8.55 0.56 11.05
C GLY A 330 -7.87 -0.55 10.24
N SER A 331 -7.62 -0.32 8.95
CA SER A 331 -6.87 -1.23 8.08
C SER A 331 -5.59 -0.56 7.58
N GLY A 332 -4.54 -1.34 7.33
CA GLY A 332 -3.40 -0.82 6.57
C GLY A 332 -3.86 -0.51 5.15
N ILE A 333 -3.42 0.58 4.54
CA ILE A 333 -3.79 0.93 3.16
C ILE A 333 -2.55 0.86 2.28
N TYR A 334 -2.69 0.34 1.06
CA TYR A 334 -1.61 0.31 0.07
C TYR A 334 -2.19 0.09 -1.33
N PRO A 335 -1.76 0.79 -2.39
CA PRO A 335 -2.22 0.50 -3.74
C PRO A 335 -1.77 -0.88 -4.23
N LEU A 336 -2.54 -1.54 -5.09
CA LEU A 336 -2.15 -2.79 -5.73
C LEU A 336 -2.25 -2.62 -7.24
N GLU A 337 -1.13 -2.82 -7.93
CA GLU A 337 -1.06 -2.80 -9.39
C GLU A 337 -0.77 -4.20 -9.94
N ILE A 338 -1.52 -4.62 -10.96
CA ILE A 338 -1.19 -5.80 -11.77
C ILE A 338 -0.22 -5.37 -12.88
N PRO A 339 0.97 -6.00 -12.98
CA PRO A 339 1.92 -5.70 -14.04
C PRO A 339 1.30 -5.81 -15.44
N GLY A 340 1.51 -4.79 -16.27
CA GLY A 340 1.03 -4.75 -17.66
C GLY A 340 -0.44 -4.39 -17.85
N ALA A 341 -1.25 -4.34 -16.78
CA ALA A 341 -2.62 -3.86 -16.89
C ALA A 341 -2.65 -2.32 -17.15
N PRO A 342 -3.54 -1.83 -18.03
CA PRO A 342 -3.71 -0.39 -18.25
C PRO A 342 -4.20 0.31 -16.99
N PHE A 343 -4.04 1.64 -16.93
CA PHE A 343 -4.53 2.45 -15.83
C PHE A 343 -5.87 3.10 -16.14
N GLU A 344 -6.72 3.25 -15.13
CA GLU A 344 -7.92 4.07 -15.21
C GLU A 344 -7.56 5.53 -15.56
N PRO A 345 -8.41 6.22 -16.35
CA PRO A 345 -8.22 7.64 -16.64
C PRO A 345 -8.10 8.47 -15.36
N GLY A 346 -7.07 9.33 -15.30
CA GLY A 346 -6.85 10.22 -14.16
C GLY A 346 -6.10 9.60 -12.98
N TYR A 347 -5.79 8.30 -12.98
CA TYR A 347 -4.92 7.73 -11.96
C TYR A 347 -3.48 8.24 -12.09
N ARG A 348 -2.94 8.79 -11.00
CA ARG A 348 -1.62 9.45 -10.94
C ARG A 348 -0.69 8.90 -9.86
N TRP A 349 -1.09 7.84 -9.16
CA TRP A 349 -0.34 7.28 -8.03
C TRP A 349 0.38 5.98 -8.43
N GLY A 350 1.01 5.32 -7.48
CA GLY A 350 1.76 4.09 -7.68
C GLY A 350 2.88 4.27 -8.70
N SER A 351 2.98 3.37 -9.68
CA SER A 351 4.05 3.43 -10.68
C SER A 351 3.95 4.66 -11.59
N ARG A 352 2.74 5.25 -11.74
CA ARG A 352 2.55 6.49 -12.52
C ARG A 352 3.20 7.70 -11.85
N ALA A 353 3.24 7.75 -10.52
CA ALA A 353 3.89 8.83 -9.79
C ALA A 353 5.42 8.75 -9.90
N VAL A 354 5.98 7.54 -9.84
CA VAL A 354 7.43 7.32 -9.94
C VAL A 354 7.95 7.71 -11.31
N LEU A 355 7.26 7.30 -12.39
CA LEU A 355 7.66 7.61 -13.77
C LEU A 355 7.61 9.11 -14.11
N ALA A 356 6.81 9.88 -13.37
CA ALA A 356 6.71 11.33 -13.57
C ALA A 356 7.85 12.11 -12.87
N THR A 357 8.63 11.46 -12.00
CA THR A 357 9.75 12.09 -11.31
C THR A 357 10.98 12.06 -12.21
N PRO A 358 11.68 13.18 -12.47
CA PRO A 358 12.90 13.19 -13.26
C PRO A 358 13.90 12.17 -12.70
N ALA A 359 14.53 11.40 -13.60
CA ALA A 359 15.66 10.56 -13.21
C ALA A 359 16.76 11.44 -12.57
N PRO A 360 17.44 10.96 -11.51
CA PRO A 360 18.44 11.74 -10.79
C PRO A 360 19.61 12.19 -11.67
#